data_AF-A0A520A090-F1
#
_entry.id   AF-A0A520A090-F1
#
_cell.length_a   1.000
_cell.length_b   1.000
_cell.length_c   1.000
_cell.angle_alpha   90.00
_cell.angle_beta   90.00
_cell.angle_gamma   90.00
#
_symmetry.space_group_name_H-M   'P 1'
#
loop_
_entity.id
_entity.type
_entity.pdbx_description
1 polymer ?
#
loop_
_entity_poly.entity_id
_entity_poly.type
_entity_poly.pdbx_seq_one_letter_code
_entity_poly.pdbx_strand_id
1 'polypeptide(L)' 'DMRISSLTDLILMKIFRVKQIEDNEGQTLASEGVKANYQDMLNYSVFALIKLGVK' A
#
# COMPACT_ATOMS: atom_id res chain seq x y z
N ASP A 1 9.65 -15.61 -7.56
CA ASP A 1 8.23 -15.37 -7.85
C ASP A 1 7.54 -14.84 -6.59
N MET A 2 6.82 -13.73 -6.67
CA MET A 2 6.23 -13.07 -5.50
C MET A 2 4.86 -13.68 -5.18
N ARG A 3 4.60 -14.09 -3.93
CA ARG A 3 3.31 -14.68 -3.54
C ARG A 3 2.22 -13.60 -3.46
N ILE A 4 0.97 -13.96 -3.72
CA ILE A 4 -0.17 -13.04 -3.54
C ILE A 4 -0.26 -12.55 -2.09
N SER A 5 0.02 -13.43 -1.12
CA SER A 5 0.09 -13.03 0.30
C SER A 5 1.08 -11.91 0.54
N SER A 6 2.21 -11.88 -0.18
CA SER A 6 3.21 -10.82 -0.07
C SER A 6 2.69 -9.47 -0.59
N LEU A 7 1.83 -9.47 -1.61
CA LEU A 7 1.15 -8.25 -2.07
C LEU A 7 0.14 -7.76 -1.02
N THR A 8 -0.59 -8.68 -0.38
CA THR A 8 -1.46 -8.34 0.75
C THR A 8 -0.68 -7.75 1.92
N ASP A 9 0.48 -8.32 2.25
CA ASP A 9 1.36 -7.80 3.32
C ASP A 9 1.85 -6.37 3.00
N LEU A 10 2.21 -6.10 1.74
CA LEU A 10 2.60 -4.76 1.29
C LEU A 10 1.46 -3.75 1.40
N ILE A 11 0.24 -4.15 1.03
CA ILE A 11 -0.96 -3.31 1.20
C ILE A 11 -1.20 -3.01 2.68
N LEU A 12 -1.15 -4.04 3.54
CA LEU A 12 -1.36 -3.88 4.98
C LEU A 12 -0.32 -2.94 5.61
N MET A 13 0.95 -3.06 5.21
CA MET A 13 2.01 -2.15 5.65
C MET A 13 1.73 -0.70 5.25
N LYS A 14 1.25 -0.46 4.03
CA LYS A 14 0.88 0.89 3.55
C LYS A 14 -0.34 1.44 4.30
N ILE A 15 -1.33 0.60 4.67
CA ILE A 15 -2.46 1.00 5.53
C ILE A 15 -1.96 1.49 6.89
N PHE A 16 -1.10 0.73 7.56
CA PHE A 16 -0.54 1.14 8.85
C PHE A 16 0.28 2.42 8.73
N ARG A 17 1.01 2.59 7.63
CA ARG A 17 1.76 3.83 7.36
C ARG A 17 0.82 5.03 7.24
N VAL A 18 -0.26 4.93 6.47
CA VAL A 18 -1.22 6.04 6.31
C VAL A 18 -1.84 6.41 7.65
N LYS A 19 -2.29 5.42 8.43
CA LYS A 19 -2.83 5.67 9.78
C LYS A 19 -1.85 6.43 10.67
N GLN A 20 -0.58 6.01 10.69
CA GLN A 20 0.45 6.70 11.45
C GLN A 20 0.67 8.16 10.99
N ILE A 21 0.57 8.42 9.67
CA ILE A 21 0.68 9.79 9.14
C ILE A 21 -0.51 10.64 9.57
N GLU A 22 -1.73 10.08 9.54
CA GLU A 22 -2.95 10.75 9.98
C GLU A 22 -2.92 11.04 11.50
N ASP A 23 -2.50 10.06 12.31
CA ASP A 23 -2.34 10.19 13.77
C ASP A 23 -1.31 11.27 14.14
N ASN A 24 -0.29 11.48 13.28
CA ASN A 24 0.71 12.53 13.45
C ASN A 24 0.28 13.88 12.85
N GLU A 25 -1.00 14.09 12.58
CA GLU A 25 -1.56 15.31 11.96
C GLU A 25 -0.89 15.68 10.62
N GLY A 26 -0.45 14.68 9.86
CA GLY A 26 0.26 14.88 8.60
C GLY A 26 1.73 15.30 8.76
N GLN A 27 2.25 15.43 9.97
CA GLN A 27 3.67 15.73 10.21
C GLN A 27 4.51 14.48 9.92
N THR A 28 5.35 14.56 8.90
CA THR A 28 6.25 13.46 8.52
C THR A 28 7.66 13.99 8.32
N LEU A 29 8.66 13.28 8.88
CA LEU A 29 10.06 13.70 8.84
C LEU A 29 10.69 13.66 7.43
N ALA A 30 10.22 12.73 6.58
CA ALA A 30 10.70 12.53 5.19
C ALA A 30 9.83 11.50 4.43
N SER A 31 8.51 11.52 4.64
CA SER A 31 7.65 10.46 4.08
C SER A 31 7.06 10.83 2.73
N GLU A 32 6.92 9.82 1.86
CA GLU A 32 5.94 9.86 0.78
C GLU A 32 4.58 10.28 1.35
N GLY A 33 3.92 11.25 0.71
CA GLY A 33 2.63 11.75 1.16
C GLY A 33 1.55 10.66 1.15
N VAL A 34 0.44 10.92 1.84
CA VAL A 34 -0.70 9.98 1.96
C VAL A 34 -1.23 9.54 0.58
N LYS A 35 -1.31 10.48 -0.37
CA LYS A 35 -1.74 10.20 -1.76
C LYS A 35 -0.87 9.16 -2.46
N ALA A 36 0.45 9.20 -2.28
CA ALA A 36 1.37 8.24 -2.89
C ALA A 36 1.17 6.84 -2.30
N ASN A 37 0.96 6.74 -0.98
CA ASN A 37 0.68 5.46 -0.33
C ASN A 37 -0.64 4.85 -0.81
N TYR A 38 -1.67 5.65 -1.07
CA TYR A 38 -2.92 5.16 -1.69
C TYR A 38 -2.70 4.65 -3.12
N GLN A 39 -1.89 5.35 -3.92
CA GLN A 39 -1.55 4.92 -5.27
C GLN A 39 -0.83 3.56 -5.26
N ASP A 40 0.10 3.35 -4.34
CA ASP A 40 0.82 2.08 -4.18
C ASP A 40 -0.11 0.94 -3.81
N MET A 41 -1.02 1.16 -2.85
CA MET A 41 -2.01 0.14 -2.46
C MET A 41 -2.88 -0.30 -3.64
N LEU A 42 -3.32 0.65 -4.48
CA LEU A 42 -4.04 0.35 -5.72
C LEU A 42 -3.19 -0.46 -6.70
N ASN A 43 -1.94 -0.05 -6.92
CA ASN A 43 -1.03 -0.75 -7.83
C ASN A 43 -0.79 -2.20 -7.38
N TYR A 44 -0.53 -2.43 -6.08
CA TYR A 44 -0.37 -3.78 -5.54
C TYR A 44 -1.64 -4.61 -5.65
N SER A 45 -2.82 -4.00 -5.46
CA SER A 45 -4.10 -4.67 -5.64
C SER A 45 -4.31 -5.10 -7.10
N VAL A 46 -3.99 -4.23 -8.07
CA VAL A 46 -4.05 -4.56 -9.50
C VAL A 46 -3.07 -5.68 -9.84
N PHE A 47 -1.83 -5.64 -9.34
CA PHE A 47 -0.87 -6.73 -9.55
C PHE A 47 -1.33 -8.05 -8.93
N ALA A 48 -2.01 -8.01 -7.79
CA ALA A 48 -2.59 -9.20 -7.17
C ALA A 48 -3.69 -9.80 -8.06
N LEU A 49 -4.57 -8.97 -8.63
CA LEU A 49 -5.62 -9.40 -9.56
C LEU A 49 -5.05 -9.99 -10.86
N ILE A 50 -4.04 -9.34 -11.45
CA ILE A 50 -3.32 -9.85 -12.62
C ILE A 50 -2.70 -11.22 -12.30
N LYS A 51 -2.07 -11.35 -11.13
CA LYS A 51 -1.43 -12.61 -10.72
C LYS A 51 -2.45 -13.71 -10.38
N LEU A 52 -3.64 -13.36 -9.90
CA LEU A 52 -4.76 -14.29 -9.70
C LEU A 52 -5.36 -14.79 -11.02
N GLY A 53 -5.02 -14.18 -12.16
CA GLY A 53 -5.57 -14.53 -13.45
C GLY A 53 -7.02 -14.06 -13.64
N VAL A 54 -7.46 -13.08 -12.85
CA VAL A 54 -8.75 -12.41 -13.07
C VAL A 54 -8.63 -11.64 -14.38
N LYS A 55 -9.33 -12.12 -15.41
CA LYS A 55 -9.45 -11.47 -16.72
C LYS A 55 -10.63 -10.50 -16.72
#